data_AF-A0A8C9TCF0-F1
#
_entry.id   AF-A0A8C9TCF0-F1
#
_cell.length_a   1.000
_cell.length_b   1.000
_cell.length_c   1.000
_cell.angle_alpha   90.00
_cell.angle_beta   90.00
_cell.angle_gamma   90.00
#
_symmetry.space_group_name_H-M   'P 1'
#
loop_
_entity.id
_entity.type
_entity.pdbx_description
1 polymer ?
#
loop_
_entity_poly.entity_id
_entity_poly.type
_entity_poly.pdbx_seq_one_letter_code
_entity_poly.pdbx_strand_id
1 'polypeptide(L)'
;MSAKSAEAFGEVPEIIPIYLVHRPSNDIPYATLEEELLGDFVKYSVKDGKEINLMRRDSEAGQKCCAFQHWVYEKTDGNLLVTDMQGVGMKLTDVGIATCKKGYKGFKGNCATTFIDQFKALHQCNRFCEILGLKSLQVRQQKPRRKVTVAISKRQPVAKKNVFPPTLKNTS
;
A
#
# COMPACT_ATOMS: atom_id res chain seq x y z
N MET A 1 -5.16 -14.54 15.53
CA MET A 1 -3.73 -14.46 15.15
C MET A 1 -2.98 -15.45 16.03
N SER A 2 -1.99 -16.18 15.52
CA SER A 2 -1.16 -17.06 16.36
C SER A 2 -0.21 -16.24 17.23
N ALA A 3 0.21 -16.74 18.40
CA ALA A 3 1.19 -16.06 19.27
C ALA A 3 2.48 -15.68 18.51
N LYS A 4 2.98 -16.61 17.68
CA LYS A 4 4.15 -16.38 16.81
C LYS A 4 3.98 -15.24 15.81
N SER A 5 2.77 -15.05 15.30
CA SER A 5 2.46 -13.96 14.37
C SER A 5 2.37 -12.62 15.10
N ALA A 6 1.90 -12.59 16.36
CA ALA A 6 1.86 -11.38 17.16
C ALA A 6 3.27 -10.89 17.52
N GLU A 7 4.14 -11.82 17.93
CA GLU A 7 5.56 -11.55 18.19
C GLU A 7 6.27 -11.03 16.93
N ALA A 8 6.00 -11.63 15.77
CA ALA A 8 6.59 -11.20 14.50
C ALA A 8 6.06 -9.85 13.99
N PHE A 9 4.84 -9.44 14.40
CA PHE A 9 4.27 -8.15 14.04
C PHE A 9 4.89 -7.02 14.87
N GLY A 10 5.19 -7.28 16.14
CA GLY A 10 5.74 -6.28 17.07
C GLY A 10 4.73 -5.18 17.39
N GLU A 11 5.20 -3.94 17.50
CA GLU A 11 4.37 -2.77 17.80
C GLU A 11 3.26 -2.58 16.74
N VAL A 12 2.07 -2.17 17.17
CA VAL A 12 0.90 -2.02 16.30
C VAL A 12 0.55 -0.55 16.12
N PRO A 13 0.01 -0.15 14.95
CA PRO A 13 -0.56 1.20 14.82
C PRO A 13 -1.69 1.41 15.83
N GLU A 14 -1.62 2.50 16.58
CA GLU A 14 -2.59 2.89 17.61
C GLU A 14 -3.22 4.22 17.21
N ILE A 15 -4.56 4.28 17.18
CA ILE A 15 -5.28 5.54 16.98
C ILE A 15 -5.45 6.18 18.35
N ILE A 16 -4.87 7.38 18.54
CA ILE A 16 -4.91 8.07 19.82
C ILE A 16 -6.34 8.51 20.17
N PRO A 17 -6.70 8.56 21.47
CA PRO A 17 -8.01 9.00 21.89
C PRO A 17 -8.23 10.50 21.63
N ILE A 18 -9.44 10.82 21.18
CA ILE A 18 -9.95 12.19 21.09
C ILE A 18 -10.98 12.41 22.19
N TYR A 19 -10.84 13.50 22.93
CA TYR A 19 -11.73 13.90 24.02
C TYR A 19 -12.58 15.09 23.60
N LEU A 20 -13.90 14.97 23.75
CA LEU A 20 -14.82 16.11 23.60
C LEU A 20 -14.88 16.88 24.92
N VAL A 21 -14.46 18.15 24.89
CA VAL A 21 -14.53 19.06 26.03
C VAL A 21 -15.68 20.03 25.85
N HIS A 22 -16.54 20.09 26.86
CA HIS A 22 -17.60 21.09 26.96
C HIS A 22 -17.08 22.33 27.73
N ARG A 23 -17.23 23.50 27.12
CA ARG A 23 -16.75 24.81 27.58
C ARG A 23 -17.93 25.79 27.71
N PRO A 24 -18.75 25.67 28.76
CA PRO A 24 -20.03 26.40 28.86
C PRO A 24 -19.88 27.92 28.97
N SER A 25 -18.69 28.42 29.34
CA SER A 25 -18.41 29.85 29.48
C SER A 25 -17.71 30.47 28.26
N ASN A 26 -17.58 29.72 27.16
CA ASN A 26 -16.92 30.16 25.94
C ASN A 26 -17.92 30.26 24.79
N ASP A 27 -17.71 31.22 23.88
CA ASP A 27 -18.52 31.37 22.66
C ASP A 27 -18.51 30.12 21.77
N ILE A 28 -17.44 29.31 21.87
CA ILE A 28 -17.32 28.00 21.24
C ILE A 28 -17.48 26.93 22.32
N PRO A 29 -18.69 26.36 22.51
CA PRO A 29 -19.03 25.54 23.66
C PRO A 29 -18.40 24.14 23.62
N TYR A 30 -17.85 23.71 22.49
CA TYR A 30 -17.22 22.41 22.34
C TYR A 30 -15.85 22.51 21.70
N ALA A 31 -14.91 21.68 22.14
CA ALA A 31 -13.62 21.48 21.51
C ALA A 31 -13.22 20.01 21.59
N THR A 32 -12.39 19.57 20.65
CA THR A 32 -11.72 18.27 20.72
C THR A 32 -10.29 18.47 21.22
N LEU A 33 -9.83 17.57 22.09
CA LEU A 33 -8.45 17.49 22.56
C LEU A 33 -7.89 16.10 22.26
N GLU A 34 -6.62 16.05 21.89
CA GLU A 34 -5.86 14.83 21.69
C GLU A 34 -4.41 15.05 22.16
N GLU A 35 -3.66 13.96 22.33
CA GLU A 35 -2.24 14.03 22.71
C GLU A 35 -1.42 14.68 21.59
N GLU A 36 -0.55 15.63 21.93
CA GLU A 36 0.41 16.19 20.97
C GLU A 36 1.44 15.11 20.58
N LEU A 37 1.52 14.82 19.28
CA LEU A 37 2.48 13.85 18.76
C LEU A 37 3.82 14.52 18.47
N LEU A 38 4.83 14.22 19.30
CA LEU A 38 6.18 14.76 19.14
C LEU A 38 6.99 13.94 18.12
N GLY A 39 7.41 14.58 17.03
CA GLY A 39 8.31 14.00 16.02
C GLY A 39 7.86 14.29 14.59
N ASP A 40 8.39 13.52 13.64
CA ASP A 40 8.09 13.71 12.22
C ASP A 40 6.68 13.24 11.89
N PHE A 41 5.80 14.19 11.60
CA PHE A 41 4.42 13.91 11.21
C PHE A 41 4.36 13.38 9.77
N VAL A 42 3.89 12.14 9.62
CA VAL A 42 3.83 11.44 8.34
C VAL A 42 2.39 11.03 8.03
N LYS A 43 1.97 11.28 6.79
CA LYS A 43 0.71 10.79 6.24
C LYS A 43 0.92 9.50 5.46
N TYR A 44 0.40 8.40 6.00
CA TYR A 44 0.56 7.03 5.49
C TYR A 44 -0.50 6.65 4.44
N SER A 45 -1.72 7.20 4.52
CA SER A 45 -2.76 7.04 3.49
C SER A 45 -3.47 8.36 3.19
N VAL A 46 -4.04 8.50 1.99
CA VAL A 46 -4.70 9.75 1.57
C VAL A 46 -6.21 9.68 1.76
N LYS A 47 -6.80 10.87 1.87
CA LYS A 47 -8.24 11.09 1.99
C LYS A 47 -9.01 10.99 0.67
N ASP A 48 -8.33 11.05 -0.49
CA ASP A 48 -8.97 11.21 -1.82
C ASP A 48 -8.77 10.05 -2.83
N GLY A 49 -8.11 8.95 -2.45
CA GLY A 49 -7.98 7.72 -3.25
C GLY A 49 -7.10 7.85 -4.51
N LYS A 50 -6.89 9.07 -4.99
CA LYS A 50 -6.06 9.42 -6.16
C LYS A 50 -4.59 9.03 -5.99
N GLU A 51 -4.12 8.95 -4.75
CA GLU A 51 -2.76 8.51 -4.42
C GLU A 51 -2.78 7.47 -3.31
N ILE A 52 -2.82 6.19 -3.68
CA ILE A 52 -2.06 5.23 -2.88
C ILE A 52 -0.60 5.68 -2.90
N ASN A 53 -0.12 6.25 -1.80
CA ASN A 53 1.26 6.73 -1.63
C ASN A 53 2.26 5.58 -1.88
N LEU A 54 2.62 5.36 -3.15
CA LEU A 54 3.58 4.34 -3.60
C LEU A 54 4.97 4.60 -3.01
N MET A 55 5.31 5.88 -2.77
CA MET A 55 6.63 6.33 -2.31
C MET A 55 6.85 6.25 -0.79
N ARG A 56 5.81 5.95 0.02
CA ARG A 56 5.91 5.93 1.50
C ARG A 56 5.82 4.53 2.10
N ARG A 57 5.88 3.51 1.24
CA ARG A 57 5.83 2.07 1.58
C ARG A 57 7.09 1.55 2.26
N ASP A 58 8.15 2.34 2.38
CA ASP A 58 9.43 1.82 2.84
C ASP A 58 9.60 1.90 4.36
N SER A 59 8.87 2.80 5.03
CA SER A 59 8.88 2.84 6.50
C SER A 59 8.09 1.66 7.08
N GLU A 60 8.55 1.12 8.20
CA GLU A 60 7.83 0.08 8.93
C GLU A 60 6.40 0.52 9.28
N ALA A 61 6.25 1.77 9.73
CA ALA A 61 4.95 2.38 10.00
C ALA A 61 4.02 2.40 8.80
N GLY A 62 4.50 2.86 7.65
CA GLY A 62 3.72 2.85 6.41
C GLY A 62 3.27 1.45 6.00
N GLN A 63 4.15 0.45 6.15
CA GLN A 63 3.81 -0.94 5.82
C GLN A 63 2.77 -1.53 6.78
N LYS A 64 2.90 -1.28 8.09
CA LYS A 64 1.95 -1.72 9.11
C LYS A 64 0.59 -1.04 8.95
N CYS A 65 0.55 0.27 8.68
CA CYS A 65 -0.67 1.00 8.35
C CYS A 65 -1.36 0.42 7.09
N CYS A 66 -0.60 0.12 6.04
CA CYS A 66 -1.13 -0.51 4.83
C CYS A 66 -1.72 -1.91 5.11
N ALA A 67 -1.05 -2.71 5.95
CA ALA A 67 -1.54 -4.01 6.38
C ALA A 67 -2.78 -3.91 7.28
N PHE A 68 -2.85 -2.88 8.14
CA PHE A 68 -4.02 -2.58 8.96
C PHE A 68 -5.25 -2.25 8.12
N GLN A 69 -5.11 -1.41 7.07
CA GLN A 69 -6.20 -1.17 6.12
C GLN A 69 -6.72 -2.47 5.47
N HIS A 70 -5.80 -3.35 5.04
CA HIS A 70 -6.17 -4.62 4.44
C HIS A 70 -6.87 -5.54 5.44
N TRP A 71 -6.36 -5.61 6.67
CA TRP A 71 -6.98 -6.40 7.72
C TRP A 71 -8.41 -5.92 8.03
N VAL A 72 -8.63 -4.60 8.18
CA VAL A 72 -9.97 -4.05 8.39
C VAL A 72 -10.90 -4.34 7.21
N TYR A 73 -10.39 -4.18 5.98
CA TYR A 73 -11.14 -4.51 4.77
C TYR A 73 -11.58 -5.98 4.77
N GLU A 74 -10.68 -6.93 5.04
CA GLU A 74 -11.01 -8.36 5.09
C GLU A 74 -11.97 -8.69 6.24
N LYS A 75 -11.76 -8.12 7.43
CA LYS A 75 -12.63 -8.37 8.61
C LYS A 75 -14.02 -7.78 8.50
N THR A 76 -14.24 -6.89 7.56
CA THR A 76 -15.55 -6.28 7.31
C THR A 76 -16.16 -6.74 6.00
N ASP A 77 -15.66 -7.82 5.39
CA ASP A 77 -16.12 -8.35 4.11
C ASP A 77 -16.12 -7.27 3.00
N GLY A 78 -15.13 -6.39 3.05
CA GLY A 78 -14.95 -5.29 2.13
C GLY A 78 -15.90 -4.11 2.30
N ASN A 79 -16.62 -4.03 3.43
CA ASN A 79 -17.61 -2.98 3.66
C ASN A 79 -17.03 -1.71 4.32
N LEU A 80 -15.84 -1.79 4.91
CA LEU A 80 -15.19 -0.69 5.62
C LEU A 80 -13.70 -0.62 5.28
N LEU A 81 -13.21 0.61 5.13
CA LEU A 81 -11.79 0.90 4.96
C LEU A 81 -11.40 2.08 5.85
N VAL A 82 -10.28 1.96 6.57
CA VAL A 82 -9.67 3.10 7.26
C VAL A 82 -8.88 3.91 6.24
N THR A 83 -9.03 5.23 6.25
CA THR A 83 -8.36 6.17 5.34
C THR A 83 -7.67 7.27 6.14
N ASP A 84 -6.98 8.18 5.46
CA ASP A 84 -6.37 9.37 6.05
C ASP A 84 -5.46 9.10 7.27
N MET A 85 -4.79 7.95 7.29
CA MET A 85 -3.94 7.58 8.43
C MET A 85 -2.70 8.45 8.43
N GLN A 86 -2.50 9.19 9.51
CA GLN A 86 -1.39 10.11 9.70
C GLN A 86 -1.00 10.19 11.17
N GLY A 87 0.25 10.56 11.45
CA GLY A 87 0.75 10.68 12.82
C GLY A 87 2.27 10.55 12.90
N VAL A 88 2.77 10.10 14.04
CA VAL A 88 4.21 9.96 14.32
C VAL A 88 4.50 8.52 14.75
N GLY A 89 5.31 7.81 13.97
CA GLY A 89 5.64 6.40 14.25
C GLY A 89 4.40 5.49 14.21
N MET A 90 4.12 4.78 15.30
CA MET A 90 2.92 3.93 15.43
C MET A 90 1.69 4.68 15.95
N LYS A 91 1.83 5.92 16.46
CA LYS A 91 0.69 6.71 16.92
C LYS A 91 0.03 7.43 15.75
N LEU A 92 -1.26 7.18 15.55
CA LEU A 92 -2.09 7.74 14.49
C LEU A 92 -3.14 8.68 15.07
N THR A 93 -3.48 9.72 14.32
CA THR A 93 -4.59 10.63 14.60
C THR A 93 -5.37 10.93 13.31
N ASP A 94 -6.50 11.63 13.43
CA ASP A 94 -7.31 12.13 12.31
C ASP A 94 -7.72 11.08 11.26
N VAL A 95 -7.88 9.82 11.67
CA VAL A 95 -8.20 8.75 10.72
C VAL A 95 -9.59 8.93 10.11
N GLY A 96 -9.69 8.69 8.80
CA GLY A 96 -10.93 8.63 8.07
C GLY A 96 -11.53 7.22 8.03
N ILE A 97 -12.84 7.13 7.79
CA ILE A 97 -13.54 5.87 7.53
C ILE A 97 -14.35 6.01 6.24
N ALA A 98 -14.07 5.11 5.29
CA ALA A 98 -14.89 4.92 4.09
C ALA A 98 -15.73 3.66 4.25
N THR A 99 -17.01 3.75 3.89
CA THR A 99 -17.93 2.60 3.88
C THR A 99 -18.52 2.37 2.50
N CYS A 100 -18.89 1.12 2.22
CA CYS A 100 -19.53 0.75 0.96
C CYS A 100 -20.96 1.32 0.81
N LYS A 101 -21.60 1.64 1.94
CA LYS A 101 -22.96 2.17 2.02
C LYS A 101 -23.04 3.18 3.16
N LYS A 102 -23.84 4.23 2.99
CA LYS A 102 -24.16 5.17 4.07
C LYS A 102 -24.82 4.41 5.23
N GLY A 103 -24.42 4.69 6.47
CA GLY A 103 -25.02 4.11 7.67
C GLY A 103 -24.59 2.68 7.99
N TYR A 104 -23.59 2.11 7.29
CA TYR A 104 -23.05 0.78 7.61
C TYR A 104 -22.67 0.72 9.10
N LYS A 105 -23.33 -0.16 9.87
CA LYS A 105 -23.15 -0.31 11.33
C LYS A 105 -23.21 1.03 12.11
N GLY A 106 -24.05 1.97 11.67
CA GLY A 106 -24.19 3.28 12.33
C GLY A 106 -23.10 4.29 12.00
N PHE A 107 -22.11 3.93 11.16
CA PHE A 107 -21.14 4.88 10.66
C PHE A 107 -21.84 5.90 9.75
N LYS A 108 -21.79 7.17 10.15
CA LYS A 108 -22.21 8.33 9.34
C LYS A 108 -21.14 8.73 8.31
N GLY A 109 -20.13 7.88 8.11
CA GLY A 109 -18.97 8.15 7.25
C GLY A 109 -19.35 8.38 5.79
N ASN A 110 -18.38 8.93 5.04
CA ASN A 110 -18.55 9.18 3.61
C ASN A 110 -18.69 7.84 2.86
N CYS A 111 -19.75 7.72 2.06
CA CYS A 111 -20.01 6.58 1.18
C CYS A 111 -19.13 6.69 -0.06
N ALA A 112 -17.84 6.48 0.15
CA ALA A 112 -16.81 6.66 -0.85
C ALA A 112 -16.45 5.28 -1.43
N THR A 113 -17.44 4.60 -2.03
CA THR A 113 -17.28 3.26 -2.63
C THR A 113 -16.09 3.18 -3.58
N THR A 114 -15.84 4.27 -4.31
CA THR A 114 -14.69 4.46 -5.19
C THR A 114 -13.35 4.21 -4.49
N PHE A 115 -13.22 4.52 -3.20
CA PHE A 115 -11.99 4.28 -2.42
C PHE A 115 -11.76 2.82 -2.14
N ILE A 116 -12.82 2.14 -1.74
CA ILE A 116 -12.77 0.73 -1.41
C ILE A 116 -12.38 -0.06 -2.66
N ASP A 117 -12.94 0.31 -3.82
CA ASP A 117 -12.61 -0.30 -5.11
C ASP A 117 -11.17 0.00 -5.53
N GLN A 118 -10.71 1.26 -5.39
CA GLN A 118 -9.32 1.64 -5.67
C GLN A 118 -8.32 0.93 -4.76
N PHE A 119 -8.60 0.85 -3.47
CA PHE A 119 -7.78 0.11 -2.51
C PHE A 119 -7.65 -1.34 -2.93
N LYS A 120 -8.76 -2.01 -3.27
CA LYS A 120 -8.75 -3.39 -3.74
C LYS A 120 -7.90 -3.57 -5.00
N ALA A 121 -8.00 -2.64 -5.95
CA ALA A 121 -7.27 -2.71 -7.22
C ALA A 121 -5.75 -2.44 -7.06
N LEU A 122 -5.39 -1.57 -6.12
CA LEU A 122 -4.04 -0.99 -6.04
C LEU A 122 -3.20 -1.48 -4.86
N HIS A 123 -3.83 -2.11 -3.87
CA HIS A 123 -3.14 -2.71 -2.74
C HIS A 123 -2.17 -3.79 -3.22
N GLN A 124 -0.95 -3.74 -2.70
CA GLN A 124 0.03 -4.80 -2.83
C GLN A 124 0.35 -5.26 -1.42
N CYS A 125 0.19 -6.54 -1.16
CA CYS A 125 0.53 -7.10 0.13
C CYS A 125 2.03 -6.91 0.40
N ASN A 126 2.33 -6.70 1.68
CA ASN A 126 3.69 -6.63 2.20
C ASN A 126 3.88 -7.72 3.27
N ARG A 127 5.08 -7.78 3.85
CA ARG A 127 5.43 -8.77 4.89
C ARG A 127 4.44 -8.78 6.06
N PHE A 128 3.87 -7.64 6.46
CA PHE A 128 2.89 -7.58 7.55
C PHE A 128 1.54 -8.16 7.15
N CYS A 129 1.10 -7.99 5.90
CA CYS A 129 -0.09 -8.70 5.38
C CYS A 129 0.10 -10.23 5.46
N GLU A 130 1.30 -10.71 5.16
CA GLU A 130 1.65 -12.15 5.24
C GLU A 130 1.68 -12.65 6.70
N ILE A 131 2.28 -11.89 7.62
CA ILE A 131 2.28 -12.20 9.06
C ILE A 131 0.84 -12.32 9.61
N LEU A 132 -0.05 -11.45 9.14
CA LEU A 132 -1.47 -11.46 9.47
C LEU A 132 -2.26 -12.58 8.77
N GLY A 133 -1.66 -13.26 7.80
CA GLY A 133 -2.30 -14.34 7.03
C GLY A 133 -3.41 -13.86 6.09
N LEU A 134 -3.33 -12.61 5.61
CA LEU A 134 -4.36 -12.01 4.77
C LEU A 134 -4.32 -12.54 3.34
N LYS A 135 -5.49 -12.66 2.71
CA LYS A 135 -5.58 -13.13 1.32
C LYS A 135 -5.22 -11.98 0.36
N SER A 136 -4.33 -12.23 -0.60
CA SER A 136 -4.00 -11.23 -1.62
C SER A 136 -5.24 -10.75 -2.38
N LEU A 137 -5.47 -9.42 -2.41
CA LEU A 137 -6.59 -8.79 -3.12
C LEU A 137 -6.42 -8.79 -4.65
N GLN A 138 -5.18 -8.90 -5.13
CA GLN A 138 -4.91 -9.00 -6.56
C GLN A 138 -5.33 -10.38 -7.08
N VAL A 139 -6.30 -10.40 -7.98
CA VAL A 139 -6.54 -11.55 -8.84
C VAL A 139 -5.29 -11.67 -9.72
N ARG A 140 -4.50 -12.73 -9.55
CA ARG A 140 -3.48 -13.08 -10.53
C ARG A 140 -4.21 -13.23 -11.87
N GLN A 141 -4.12 -12.22 -12.73
CA GLN A 141 -4.33 -12.44 -14.16
C GLN A 141 -3.26 -13.45 -14.52
N GLN A 142 -3.64 -14.73 -14.64
CA GLN A 142 -2.78 -15.73 -15.23
C GLN A 142 -2.53 -15.24 -16.65
N LYS A 143 -1.40 -14.54 -16.87
CA LYS A 143 -0.89 -14.36 -18.22
C LYS A 143 -0.74 -15.77 -18.76
N PRO A 144 -1.40 -16.15 -19.88
CA PRO A 144 -1.20 -17.46 -20.46
C PRO A 144 0.31 -17.59 -20.70
N ARG A 145 0.93 -18.61 -20.08
CA ARG A 145 2.32 -18.96 -20.34
C ARG A 145 2.45 -19.20 -21.85
N ARG A 146 3.02 -18.24 -22.58
CA ARG A 146 3.51 -18.50 -23.94
C ARG A 146 4.55 -19.60 -23.79
N LYS A 147 4.24 -20.80 -24.27
CA LYS A 147 5.22 -21.88 -24.40
C LYS A 147 6.31 -21.36 -25.33
N VAL A 148 7.50 -21.13 -24.79
CA VAL A 148 8.69 -20.86 -25.60
C VAL A 148 9.08 -22.18 -26.25
N THR A 149 8.72 -22.39 -27.51
CA THR A 149 9.30 -23.45 -28.33
C THR A 149 10.70 -23.03 -28.72
N VAL A 150 11.70 -23.70 -28.13
CA VAL A 150 13.11 -23.53 -28.47
C VAL A 150 13.34 -24.16 -29.84
N ALA A 151 13.54 -23.35 -30.87
CA ALA A 151 13.99 -23.81 -32.17
C ALA A 151 15.51 -24.06 -32.10
N ILE A 152 15.90 -25.34 -32.12
CA ILE A 152 17.30 -25.77 -32.24
C ILE A 152 17.72 -25.58 -33.71
N SER A 153 18.59 -24.61 -33.99
CA SER A 153 19.27 -24.48 -35.30
C SER A 153 20.67 -25.09 -35.21
N LYS A 154 20.91 -26.07 -36.10
CA LYS A 154 22.11 -26.91 -36.20
C LYS A 154 23.32 -26.12 -36.72
N ARG A 155 24.51 -26.37 -36.17
CA ARG A 155 25.81 -25.85 -36.66
C ARG A 155 26.37 -26.67 -37.82
N GLN A 156 27.13 -25.98 -38.71
CA GLN A 156 28.45 -26.31 -39.33
C GLN A 156 28.53 -25.98 -40.84
N PRO A 157 29.72 -25.86 -41.49
CA PRO A 157 31.11 -25.62 -41.02
C PRO A 157 31.86 -24.49 -41.78
N VAL A 158 33.10 -24.21 -41.33
CA VAL A 158 34.08 -23.22 -41.84
C VAL A 158 34.86 -23.72 -43.08
N ALA A 159 35.15 -22.84 -44.05
CA ALA A 159 36.09 -23.08 -45.16
C ALA A 159 37.06 -21.90 -45.40
N LYS A 160 38.21 -22.20 -46.03
CA LYS A 160 39.54 -21.58 -45.87
C LYS A 160 39.90 -20.43 -46.83
N LYS A 161 40.82 -19.57 -46.35
CA LYS A 161 41.91 -18.72 -46.95
C LYS A 161 41.89 -18.35 -48.45
N ASN A 162 42.26 -17.10 -48.74
CA ASN A 162 43.24 -16.73 -49.80
C ASN A 162 43.91 -15.36 -49.55
N VAL A 163 45.07 -15.15 -50.18
CA VAL A 163 46.19 -14.23 -49.87
C VAL A 163 46.15 -12.93 -50.73
N PHE A 164 46.79 -11.87 -50.21
CA PHE A 164 47.08 -10.49 -50.72
C PHE A 164 47.67 -10.37 -52.15
N PRO A 165 47.63 -9.18 -52.84
CA PRO A 165 48.63 -8.08 -52.66
C PRO A 165 48.07 -6.62 -52.75
N PRO A 166 48.92 -5.57 -52.53
CA PRO A 166 48.50 -4.22 -52.15
C PRO A 166 48.63 -3.17 -53.27
N THR A 167 47.97 -2.02 -53.11
CA THR A 167 48.43 -0.78 -53.77
C THR A 167 48.01 0.50 -53.04
N LEU A 168 48.99 1.37 -52.87
CA LEU A 168 48.95 2.74 -52.35
C LEU A 168 48.21 3.70 -53.30
N LYS A 169 47.56 4.74 -52.75
CA LYS A 169 48.00 6.17 -52.79
C LYS A 169 46.88 7.15 -52.40
N ASN A 170 47.24 8.06 -51.49
CA ASN A 170 46.89 9.48 -51.36
C ASN A 170 45.50 9.99 -51.74
N THR A 171 44.90 10.77 -50.82
CA THR A 171 44.84 12.25 -50.94
C THR A 171 44.68 12.87 -49.55
N SER A 172 45.32 14.03 -49.37
CA SER A 172 45.09 15.00 -48.30
C SER A 172 43.68 15.57 -48.30
#